data_AF-A0A2V7J9G5-F1
#
_entry.id   AF-A0A2V7J9G5-F1
#
_cell.length_a   1.000
_cell.length_b   1.000
_cell.length_c   1.000
_cell.angle_alpha   90.00
_cell.angle_beta   90.00
_cell.angle_gamma   90.00
#
_symmetry.space_group_name_H-M   'P 1'
#
loop_
_entity.id
_entity.type
_entity.pdbx_description
1 polymer ?
#
loop_
_entity_poly.entity_id
_entity_poly.type
_entity_poly.pdbx_seq_one_letter_code
_entity_poly.pdbx_strand_id
1 'polypeptide(L)'
;MWKLWFLALLALPALPAYGQSTLSDAARRAQQALSAHNAEALVGSSSNVVLQIPGADPSSPLGRSQAIELLRRYFRPAEERGLDVTAIREVEPGKG
;
A
#
# COMPACT_ATOMS: atom_id res chain seq x y z
N MET A 1 25.57 -31.67 -36.12
CA MET A 1 24.59 -30.58 -35.93
C MET A 1 23.93 -30.76 -34.55
N TRP A 2 24.42 -30.09 -33.50
CA TRP A 2 23.80 -30.17 -32.14
C TRP A 2 24.06 -28.91 -31.29
N LYS A 3 25.13 -28.15 -31.55
CA LYS A 3 25.62 -27.09 -30.66
C LYS A 3 24.85 -25.75 -30.64
N LEU A 4 23.75 -25.59 -31.38
CA LEU A 4 23.07 -24.29 -31.50
C LEU A 4 21.93 -24.04 -30.50
N TRP A 5 21.52 -25.04 -29.71
CA TRP A 5 20.40 -24.87 -28.77
C TRP A 5 20.79 -24.23 -27.43
N PHE A 6 22.06 -24.28 -27.03
CA PHE A 6 22.50 -23.75 -25.73
C PHE A 6 22.55 -22.21 -25.65
N LEU A 7 22.60 -21.52 -26.79
CA LEU A 7 22.70 -20.05 -26.83
C LEU A 7 21.35 -19.32 -26.73
N ALA A 8 20.23 -20.02 -26.93
CA ALA A 8 18.90 -19.40 -26.86
C ALA A 8 18.38 -19.23 -25.42
N LEU A 9 18.97 -19.91 -24.42
CA LEU A 9 18.50 -19.88 -23.03
C LEU A 9 19.04 -18.69 -22.22
N LEU A 10 20.03 -17.97 -22.74
CA LEU A 10 20.66 -16.81 -22.07
C LEU A 10 19.99 -15.47 -22.39
N ALA A 11 18.96 -15.46 -23.25
CA ALA A 11 18.21 -14.28 -23.64
C ALA A 11 16.84 -14.19 -22.96
N LEU A 12 16.68 -14.76 -21.75
CA LEU A 12 15.55 -14.38 -20.92
C LEU A 12 15.76 -12.91 -20.51
N PRO A 13 14.89 -11.97 -20.91
CA PRO A 13 14.92 -10.64 -20.34
C PRO A 13 14.77 -10.82 -18.83
N ALA A 14 15.65 -10.17 -18.07
CA ALA A 14 15.51 -10.08 -16.63
C ALA A 14 14.10 -9.53 -16.36
N LEU A 15 13.16 -10.41 -16.01
CA LEU A 15 11.89 -10.01 -15.46
C LEU A 15 12.25 -9.08 -14.30
N PRO A 16 11.64 -7.88 -14.20
CA PRO A 16 11.89 -7.04 -13.05
C PRO A 16 11.63 -7.92 -11.84
N ALA A 17 12.69 -8.20 -11.07
CA ALA A 17 12.52 -8.77 -9.76
C ALA A 17 11.55 -7.82 -9.08
N TYR A 18 10.30 -8.25 -8.87
CA TYR A 18 9.33 -7.53 -8.07
C TYR A 18 9.99 -7.44 -6.70
N GLY A 19 10.77 -6.36 -6.53
CA GLY A 19 11.60 -6.16 -5.36
C GLY A 19 10.71 -6.32 -4.16
N GLN A 20 11.15 -7.12 -3.20
CA GLN A 20 10.47 -7.37 -1.94
C GLN A 20 9.94 -6.04 -1.41
N SER A 21 8.66 -5.75 -1.62
CA SER A 21 8.13 -4.43 -1.30
C SER A 21 8.20 -4.30 0.21
N THR A 22 9.03 -3.36 0.68
CA THR A 22 9.24 -3.24 2.12
C THR A 22 8.03 -2.56 2.76
N LEU A 23 7.87 -2.72 4.07
CA LEU A 23 6.87 -1.96 4.82
C LEU A 23 7.11 -0.45 4.68
N SER A 24 8.37 -0.03 4.53
CA SER A 24 8.73 1.37 4.28
C SER A 24 8.22 1.88 2.92
N ASP A 25 8.23 1.04 1.89
CA ASP A 25 7.69 1.41 0.57
C ASP A 25 6.16 1.45 0.58
N ALA A 26 5.51 0.60 1.38
CA ALA A 26 4.06 0.69 1.61
C ALA A 26 3.70 1.99 2.35
N ALA A 27 4.42 2.32 3.43
CA ALA A 27 4.20 3.55 4.19
C ALA A 27 4.40 4.81 3.33
N ARG A 28 5.45 4.85 2.50
CA ARG A 28 5.69 5.98 1.58
C ARG A 28 4.57 6.14 0.55
N ARG A 29 4.07 5.04 -0.02
CA ARG A 29 2.93 5.06 -0.95
C ARG A 29 1.65 5.53 -0.26
N ALA A 30 1.41 5.06 0.97
CA ALA A 30 0.28 5.52 1.78
C ALA A 30 0.40 7.02 2.09
N GLN A 31 1.57 7.51 2.46
CA GLN A 31 1.83 8.92 2.70
C GLN A 31 1.52 9.76 1.46
N GLN A 32 2.06 9.37 0.30
CA GLN A 32 1.79 10.06 -0.98
C GLN A 32 0.31 10.05 -1.35
N ALA A 33 -0.37 8.91 -1.15
CA ALA A 33 -1.80 8.79 -1.44
C ALA A 33 -2.65 9.65 -0.50
N LEU A 34 -2.27 9.72 0.78
CA LEU A 34 -2.93 10.57 1.77
C LEU A 34 -2.78 12.05 1.39
N SER A 35 -1.55 12.52 1.12
CA SER A 35 -1.29 13.90 0.67
C SER A 35 -1.96 14.27 -0.65
N ALA A 36 -2.20 13.30 -1.53
CA ALA A 36 -2.92 13.50 -2.77
C ALA A 36 -4.45 13.36 -2.62
N HIS A 37 -4.96 13.13 -1.40
CA HIS A 37 -6.37 12.80 -1.13
C HIS A 37 -6.90 11.66 -2.02
N ASN A 38 -6.05 10.69 -2.34
CA ASN A 38 -6.35 9.56 -3.23
C ASN A 38 -6.75 8.33 -2.41
N ALA A 39 -8.05 8.18 -2.18
CA ALA A 39 -8.60 7.10 -1.36
C ALA A 39 -8.29 5.70 -1.91
N GLU A 40 -8.33 5.51 -3.22
CA GLU A 40 -8.06 4.22 -3.87
C GLU A 40 -6.62 3.77 -3.67
N ALA A 41 -5.68 4.71 -3.87
CA ALA A 41 -4.26 4.44 -3.70
C ALA A 41 -3.90 4.21 -2.23
N LEU A 42 -4.56 4.93 -1.31
CA LEU A 42 -4.34 4.80 0.13
C LEU A 42 -4.80 3.43 0.65
N VAL A 43 -5.98 2.97 0.23
CA VAL A 43 -6.48 1.63 0.59
C VAL A 43 -5.69 0.53 -0.14
N GLY A 44 -5.21 0.81 -1.35
CA GLY A 44 -4.40 -0.10 -2.14
C GLY A 44 -5.13 -1.40 -2.47
N SER A 45 -4.46 -2.54 -2.30
CA SER A 45 -5.00 -3.88 -2.53
C SER A 45 -5.54 -4.54 -1.26
N SER A 46 -5.68 -3.79 -0.16
CA SER A 46 -6.15 -4.33 1.12
C SER A 46 -7.59 -4.85 1.01
N SER A 47 -7.83 -6.06 1.51
CA SER A 47 -9.18 -6.64 1.55
C SER A 47 -10.03 -6.00 2.64
N ASN A 48 -9.41 -5.72 3.80
CA ASN A 48 -10.03 -5.10 4.97
C ASN A 48 -9.16 -3.96 5.50
N VAL A 49 -9.80 -2.90 6.00
CA VAL A 49 -9.15 -1.73 6.61
C VAL A 49 -9.75 -1.50 7.99
N VAL A 50 -8.90 -1.28 8.99
CA VAL A 50 -9.30 -0.88 10.35
C VAL A 50 -8.80 0.53 10.59
N LEU A 51 -9.66 1.40 11.10
CA LEU A 51 -9.27 2.73 11.53
C LEU A 51 -8.94 2.69 13.03
N GLN A 52 -7.71 3.05 13.37
CA GLN A 52 -7.27 3.23 14.74
C GLN A 52 -7.05 4.72 15.00
N ILE A 53 -7.82 5.29 15.94
CA ILE A 53 -7.59 6.64 16.44
C ILE A 53 -6.95 6.50 17.83
N PRO A 54 -5.85 7.23 18.13
CA PRO A 54 -5.25 7.19 19.45
C PRO A 54 -6.27 7.52 20.56
N GLY A 55 -6.34 6.67 21.60
CA GLY A 55 -7.26 6.83 22.72
C GLY A 55 -8.71 6.38 22.47
N ALA A 56 -9.02 5.86 21.29
CA ALA A 56 -10.30 5.24 20.97
C ALA A 56 -10.13 3.75 20.66
N ASP A 57 -11.21 2.98 20.83
CA ASP A 57 -11.25 1.60 20.38
C ASP A 57 -11.09 1.52 18.86
N PRO A 58 -10.41 0.48 18.33
CA PRO A 58 -10.35 0.22 16.90
C PRO A 58 -11.75 0.17 16.29
N SER A 59 -11.91 0.68 15.07
CA SER A 59 -13.15 0.50 14.33
C SER A 59 -13.39 -0.99 14.02
N SER A 60 -14.65 -1.36 13.76
CA SER A 60 -14.93 -2.61 13.06
C SER A 60 -14.18 -2.62 11.71
N PRO A 61 -13.68 -3.79 11.24
CA PRO A 61 -13.05 -3.89 9.93
C PRO A 61 -14.00 -3.49 8.81
N LEU A 62 -13.52 -2.67 7.88
CA LEU A 62 -14.24 -2.18 6.73
C LEU A 62 -13.75 -2.91 5.47
N GLY A 63 -14.69 -3.32 4.62
CA GLY A 63 -14.33 -3.81 3.28
C GLY A 63 -13.74 -2.70 2.42
N ARG A 64 -12.90 -3.07 1.45
CA ARG A 64 -12.21 -2.13 0.55
C ARG A 64 -13.09 -1.01 -0.02
N SER A 65 -14.23 -1.35 -0.61
CA SER A 65 -15.13 -0.36 -1.23
C SER A 65 -15.73 0.61 -0.22
N GLN A 66 -16.08 0.12 0.97
CA GLN A 66 -16.62 0.92 2.06
C GLN A 66 -15.55 1.88 2.60
N ALA A 67 -14.32 1.41 2.78
CA ALA A 67 -13.19 2.24 3.21
C ALA A 67 -12.92 3.37 2.21
N ILE A 68 -12.88 3.07 0.90
CA ILE A 68 -12.68 4.06 -0.15
C ILE A 68 -13.78 5.14 -0.10
N GLU A 69 -15.04 4.74 0.00
CA GLU A 69 -16.16 5.69 0.02
C GLU A 69 -16.13 6.58 1.27
N LEU A 70 -15.81 6.02 2.44
CA LEU A 70 -15.65 6.79 3.66
C LEU A 70 -14.50 7.81 3.56
N LEU A 71 -13.35 7.39 3.03
CA LEU A 71 -12.20 8.27 2.82
C LEU A 71 -12.50 9.37 1.81
N ARG A 72 -13.17 9.08 0.69
CA ARG A 72 -13.60 10.10 -0.28
C ARG A 72 -14.51 11.16 0.34
N ARG A 73 -15.45 10.74 1.21
CA ARG A 73 -16.32 11.68 1.95
C ARG A 73 -15.53 12.53 2.93
N TYR A 74 -14.54 11.95 3.60
CA TYR A 74 -13.66 12.66 4.52
C TYR A 74 -12.74 13.66 3.79
N PHE A 75 -12.15 13.28 2.66
CA PHE A 75 -11.25 14.16 1.91
C PHE A 75 -11.94 15.34 1.25
N ARG A 76 -13.22 15.24 0.89
CA ARG A 76 -13.96 16.31 0.21
C ARG A 76 -13.96 17.65 0.97
N PRO A 77 -14.24 17.69 2.29
CA PRO A 77 -14.11 18.92 3.09
C PRO A 77 -12.71 19.12 3.69
N ALA A 78 -11.78 18.19 3.54
CA ALA A 78 -10.50 18.24 4.24
C ALA A 78 -9.47 19.11 3.50
N GLU A 79 -8.61 19.75 4.27
CA GLU A 79 -7.39 20.42 3.80
C GLU A 79 -6.22 19.84 4.60
N GLU A 80 -5.23 19.28 3.91
CA GLU A 80 -4.05 18.72 4.58
C GLU A 80 -3.14 19.86 5.06
N ARG A 81 -2.90 19.91 6.37
CA ARG A 81 -2.00 20.90 7.00
C ARG A 81 -0.55 20.42 7.08
N GLY A 82 -0.35 19.10 7.07
CA GLY A 82 0.95 18.45 7.16
C GLY A 82 0.81 16.99 7.57
N LEU A 83 1.80 16.19 7.20
CA LEU A 83 1.83 14.75 7.44
C LEU A 83 3.27 14.31 7.74
N ASP A 84 3.48 13.76 8.93
CA ASP A 84 4.77 13.22 9.36
C ASP A 84 4.64 11.74 9.76
N VAL A 85 5.62 10.93 9.37
CA VAL A 85 5.65 9.49 9.66
C VAL A 85 6.67 9.24 10.76
N THR A 86 6.17 9.02 11.98
CA THR A 86 7.02 8.87 13.17
C THR A 86 7.55 7.45 13.35
N ALA A 87 6.82 6.44 12.89
CA ALA A 87 7.23 5.03 12.98
C ALA A 87 6.58 4.19 11.88
N ILE A 88 7.32 3.20 11.40
CA ILE A 88 6.86 2.19 10.45
C ILE A 88 7.16 0.84 11.07
N ARG A 89 6.11 0.09 11.42
CA ARG A 89 6.24 -1.21 12.08
C ARG A 89 5.07 -2.10 11.71
N GLU A 90 5.32 -3.39 11.77
CA GLU A 90 4.28 -4.40 11.72
C GLU A 90 3.57 -4.44 13.08
N VAL A 91 2.24 -4.52 13.07
CA VAL A 91 1.42 -4.61 14.30
C VAL A 91 1.36 -6.06 14.77
N GLU A 92 1.16 -6.98 13.83
CA GLU A 92 1.21 -8.44 14.00
C GLU A 92 1.75 -9.06 12.71
N PRO A 93 2.30 -10.29 12.72
CA PRO A 93 2.78 -10.94 11.50
C PRO A 93 1.74 -10.91 10.36
N GLY A 94 2.10 -10.30 9.24
CA GLY A 94 1.26 -10.05 8.07
C GLY A 94 0.33 -8.84 8.17
N LYS A 95 0.42 -8.01 9.22
CA LYS A 95 -0.48 -6.87 9.47
C LYS A 95 0.28 -5.56 9.67
N GLY A 96 -0.01 -4.58 8.81
CA GLY A 96 0.43 -3.20 8.93
C GLY A 96 -0.51 -2.34 9.76
#